data_AF-A0A1Q3CUY9-F1
#
_entry.id   AF-A0A1Q3CUY9-F1
#
_cell.length_a   1.000
_cell.length_b   1.000
_cell.length_c   1.000
_cell.angle_alpha   90.00
_cell.angle_beta   90.00
_cell.angle_gamma   90.00
#
_symmetry.space_group_name_H-M   'P 1'
#
loop_
_entity.id
_entity.type
_entity.pdbx_description
1 polymer ?
#
loop_
_entity_poly.entity_id
_entity_poly.type
_entity_poly.pdbx_seq_one_letter_code
_entity_poly.pdbx_strand_id
1 'polypeptide(L)'
;NIQLLSEKTIKELAKNFKYIHFALVQVTIKPLTGQGLNTFVLACLHYVRHLNYDDSLIGAIETSLCNGLVYFDGYLDLTISLTDENILETLKINIKLHGYNMLPGSEIIAIIHHVHYKATNSICPKSLVNLTKG
;
A
#
# COMPACT_ATOMS: atom_id res chain seq x y z
N ASN A 1 5.14 9.78 -0.64
CA ASN A 1 5.55 8.39 -0.83
C ASN A 1 5.58 7.72 0.54
N ILE A 2 4.86 6.62 0.74
CA ILE A 2 4.72 5.93 2.02
C ILE A 2 5.25 4.51 1.89
N GLN A 3 6.23 4.16 2.72
CA GLN A 3 6.80 2.82 2.82
C GLN A 3 5.92 1.94 3.72
N LEU A 4 5.60 0.73 3.27
CA LEU A 4 4.65 -0.15 3.97
C LEU A 4 5.30 -1.20 4.88
N LEU A 5 6.61 -1.38 4.77
CA LEU A 5 7.35 -2.37 5.55
C LEU A 5 8.28 -1.69 6.55
N SER A 6 8.30 -2.20 7.78
CA SER A 6 9.19 -1.72 8.82
C SER A 6 10.40 -2.63 8.98
N GLU A 7 11.58 -2.05 9.15
CA GLU A 7 12.83 -2.78 9.39
C GLU A 7 12.73 -3.69 10.62
N LYS A 8 12.06 -3.22 11.68
CA LYS A 8 11.82 -3.99 12.90
C LYS A 8 11.02 -5.27 12.60
N THR A 9 9.93 -5.15 11.84
CA THR A 9 9.09 -6.30 11.47
C THR A 9 9.88 -7.29 10.63
N ILE A 10 10.62 -6.81 9.62
CA ILE A 10 11.43 -7.68 8.75
C ILE A 10 12.49 -8.43 9.56
N LYS A 11 13.24 -7.73 10.42
CA LYS A 11 14.25 -8.34 11.28
C LYS A 11 13.66 -9.40 12.21
N GLU A 12 12.47 -9.19 12.74
CA GLU A 12 11.81 -10.16 13.60
C GLU A 12 11.40 -11.42 12.83
N LEU A 13 10.81 -11.26 11.64
CA LEU A 13 10.41 -12.39 10.79
C LEU A 13 11.63 -13.20 10.31
N ALA A 14 12.72 -12.52 9.95
CA ALA A 14 13.94 -13.14 9.44
C ALA A 14 14.62 -14.09 10.44
N LYS A 15 14.28 -14.04 11.73
CA LYS A 15 14.80 -14.98 12.73
C LYS A 15 14.32 -16.42 12.51
N ASN A 16 13.10 -16.59 12.01
CA ASN A 16 12.43 -17.90 11.93
C ASN A 16 12.00 -18.29 10.51
N PHE A 17 11.96 -17.32 9.60
CA PHE A 17 11.45 -17.51 8.24
C PHE A 17 12.46 -17.02 7.19
N LYS A 18 12.45 -17.68 6.03
CA LYS A 18 13.28 -17.33 4.87
C LYS A 18 12.59 -16.37 3.91
N TYR A 19 11.27 -16.42 3.85
CA TYR A 19 10.48 -15.67 2.89
C TYR A 19 9.26 -15.02 3.54
N ILE A 20 8.78 -13.97 2.88
CA ILE A 20 7.50 -13.32 3.13
C ILE A 20 6.68 -13.36 1.84
N HIS A 21 5.43 -13.77 1.95
CA HIS A 21 4.47 -13.78 0.85
C HIS A 21 3.44 -12.69 1.09
N PHE A 22 3.38 -11.70 0.21
CA PHE A 22 2.38 -10.64 0.20
C PHE A 22 1.17 -11.09 -0.60
N ALA A 23 -0.01 -11.05 0.03
CA ALA A 23 -1.28 -11.46 -0.58
C ALA A 23 -2.16 -10.26 -0.97
N LEU A 24 -2.20 -9.24 -0.10
CA LEU A 24 -3.10 -8.11 -0.27
C LEU A 24 -2.56 -6.89 0.47
N VAL A 25 -2.73 -5.72 -0.13
CA VAL A 25 -2.57 -4.43 0.55
C VAL A 25 -3.88 -3.68 0.44
N GLN A 26 -4.42 -3.25 1.56
CA GLN A 26 -5.61 -2.41 1.60
C GLN A 26 -5.19 -1.00 1.94
N VAL A 27 -5.72 -0.02 1.23
CA VAL A 27 -5.41 1.40 1.43
C VAL A 27 -6.71 2.17 1.57
N THR A 28 -6.83 2.91 2.66
CA THR A 28 -7.95 3.83 2.92
C THR A 28 -7.41 5.24 3.02
N ILE A 29 -8.03 6.17 2.28
CA ILE A 29 -7.71 7.59 2.29
C ILE A 29 -8.91 8.32 2.86
N LYS A 30 -8.72 8.95 4.01
CA LYS A 30 -9.76 9.71 4.70
C LYS A 30 -9.46 11.21 4.57
N PRO A 31 -10.36 12.03 4.03
CA PRO A 31 -10.20 13.47 4.08
C PRO A 31 -10.29 13.96 5.54
N LEU A 32 -9.40 14.88 5.91
CA LEU A 32 -9.41 15.58 7.21
C LEU A 32 -9.99 17.00 7.06
N THR A 33 -10.72 17.23 5.98
CA THR A 33 -11.35 18.50 5.63
C THR A 33 -12.87 18.33 5.57
N GLY A 34 -13.61 19.44 5.45
CA GLY A 34 -15.06 19.40 5.28
C GLY A 34 -15.48 18.65 4.00
N GLN A 35 -16.64 18.00 4.04
CA GLN A 35 -17.24 17.36 2.87
C GLN A 35 -17.63 18.41 1.81
N GLY A 36 -17.76 17.96 0.56
CA GLY A 36 -18.24 18.79 -0.55
C GLY A 36 -17.18 19.67 -1.22
N LEU A 37 -15.91 19.62 -0.77
CA LEU A 37 -14.82 20.29 -1.47
C LEU A 37 -14.55 19.60 -2.82
N ASN A 38 -14.34 20.39 -3.87
CA ASN A 38 -13.95 19.90 -5.19
C ASN A 38 -12.45 19.53 -5.21
N THR A 39 -12.12 18.46 -4.49
CA THR A 39 -10.75 17.95 -4.34
C THR A 39 -10.66 16.53 -4.86
N PHE A 40 -9.47 16.19 -5.36
CA PHE A 40 -9.19 14.89 -5.94
C PHE A 40 -7.91 14.32 -5.38
N VAL A 41 -7.87 12.99 -5.32
CA VAL A 41 -6.68 12.22 -4.99
C VAL A 41 -6.36 11.26 -6.13
N LEU A 42 -5.10 11.24 -6.52
CA LEU A 42 -4.51 10.16 -7.29
C LEU A 42 -3.64 9.36 -6.34
N ALA A 43 -3.97 8.09 -6.11
CA ALA A 43 -3.23 7.20 -5.25
C ALA A 43 -2.84 5.93 -6.00
N CYS A 44 -1.56 5.56 -5.92
CA CYS A 44 -1.02 4.38 -6.59
C CYS A 44 -0.27 3.51 -5.57
N LEU A 45 -0.63 2.24 -5.49
CA LEU A 45 0.19 1.19 -4.90
C LEU A 45 1.09 0.62 -5.99
N HIS A 46 2.39 0.57 -5.73
CA HIS A 46 3.33 0.05 -6.72
C HIS A 46 4.54 -0.65 -6.09
N TYR A 47 5.14 -1.52 -6.90
CA TYR A 47 6.24 -2.39 -6.57
C TYR A 47 7.58 -1.78 -6.99
N VAL A 48 8.25 -1.09 -6.08
CA VAL A 48 9.32 -0.13 -6.44
C VAL A 48 10.62 -0.80 -6.87
N ARG A 49 10.74 -2.12 -6.75
CA ARG A 49 11.90 -2.85 -7.30
C ARG A 49 11.88 -2.92 -8.83
N HIS A 50 10.73 -2.68 -9.47
CA HIS A 50 10.68 -2.44 -10.93
C HIS A 50 11.10 -1.00 -11.22
N LEU A 51 12.20 -0.82 -11.96
CA LEU A 51 12.70 0.49 -12.35
C LEU A 51 11.77 1.20 -13.34
N ASN A 52 11.04 0.43 -14.15
CA ASN A 52 9.96 0.96 -14.96
C ASN A 52 8.74 1.21 -14.06
N TYR A 53 8.27 2.45 -14.03
CA TYR A 53 7.14 2.84 -13.21
C TYR A 53 5.84 2.14 -13.62
N ASP A 54 5.60 1.99 -14.92
CA ASP A 54 4.37 1.38 -15.42
C ASP A 54 4.30 -0.10 -15.05
N ASP A 55 5.43 -0.80 -15.17
CA ASP A 55 5.56 -2.21 -14.75
C ASP A 55 5.48 -2.37 -13.22
N SER A 56 5.68 -1.29 -12.46
CA SER A 56 5.59 -1.33 -11.00
C SER A 56 4.15 -1.25 -10.48
N LEU A 57 3.19 -0.74 -11.25
CA LEU A 57 1.84 -0.48 -10.76
C LEU A 57 1.10 -1.77 -10.37
N ILE A 58 0.61 -1.81 -9.13
CA ILE A 58 -0.23 -2.92 -8.63
C ILE A 58 -1.70 -2.51 -8.66
N GLY A 59 -1.98 -1.27 -8.27
CA GLY A 59 -3.32 -0.71 -8.28
C GLY A 59 -3.28 0.80 -8.15
N ALA A 60 -4.20 1.48 -8.82
CA ALA A 60 -4.30 2.93 -8.77
C ALA A 60 -5.76 3.38 -8.76
N ILE A 61 -6.03 4.47 -8.05
CA ILE A 61 -7.32 5.15 -8.07
C ILE A 61 -7.11 6.63 -8.33
N GLU A 62 -8.02 7.21 -9.11
CA GLU A 62 -8.23 8.64 -9.20
C GLU A 62 -9.68 8.90 -8.84
N THR A 63 -9.92 9.64 -7.76
CA THR A 63 -11.28 9.86 -7.27
C THR A 63 -11.40 11.18 -6.53
N SER A 64 -12.61 11.74 -6.52
CA SER A 64 -12.91 12.86 -5.64
C SER A 64 -12.97 12.40 -4.19
N LEU A 65 -12.51 13.29 -3.29
CA LEU A 65 -12.67 13.14 -1.84
C LEU A 65 -13.88 13.94 -1.30
N CYS A 66 -14.71 14.50 -2.18
CA CYS A 66 -15.88 15.32 -1.81
C CYS A 66 -16.90 14.54 -0.96
N ASN A 67 -17.05 13.25 -1.23
CA ASN A 67 -18.04 12.37 -0.60
C ASN A 67 -17.49 11.63 0.64
N GLY A 68 -16.26 11.93 1.07
CA GLY A 68 -15.64 11.32 2.25
C GLY A 68 -14.48 10.38 1.91
N LEU A 69 -14.34 9.32 2.70
CA LEU A 69 -13.23 8.38 2.58
C LEU A 69 -13.36 7.51 1.33
N VAL A 70 -12.22 7.11 0.80
CA VAL A 70 -12.11 6.17 -0.32
C VAL A 70 -11.16 5.05 0.06
N TYR A 71 -11.37 3.86 -0.49
CA TYR A 71 -10.50 2.72 -0.26
C TYR A 71 -10.24 1.98 -1.57
N PHE A 72 -9.10 1.32 -1.64
CA PHE A 72 -8.79 0.40 -2.73
C PHE A 72 -7.89 -0.73 -2.23
N ASP A 73 -8.00 -1.86 -2.92
CA ASP A 73 -7.22 -3.06 -2.65
C ASP A 73 -6.18 -3.25 -3.77
N GLY A 74 -4.95 -3.58 -3.38
CA GLY A 74 -3.92 -4.09 -4.27
C GLY A 74 -3.68 -5.55 -3.96
N TYR A 75 -4.03 -6.44 -4.89
CA TYR A 75 -3.78 -7.87 -4.75
C TYR A 75 -2.36 -8.17 -5.22
N LEU A 76 -1.61 -8.88 -4.38
CA LEU A 76 -0.27 -9.34 -4.71
C LEU A 76 -0.24 -10.85 -4.59
N ASP A 77 0.39 -11.54 -5.54
CA ASP A 77 0.74 -12.96 -5.40
C ASP A 77 2.26 -13.05 -5.45
N LEU A 78 2.92 -12.44 -4.45
CA LEU A 78 4.35 -12.18 -4.49
C LEU A 78 5.08 -12.68 -3.25
N THR A 79 6.08 -13.54 -3.48
CA THR A 79 6.96 -14.06 -2.43
C THR A 79 8.36 -13.47 -2.58
N ILE A 80 8.92 -12.94 -1.50
CA ILE A 80 10.25 -12.30 -1.47
C ILE A 80 11.08 -12.90 -0.33
N SER A 81 12.39 -13.00 -0.54
CA SER A 81 13.33 -13.39 0.51
C SER A 81 13.40 -12.32 1.60
N LEU A 82 13.38 -12.75 2.87
CA LEU A 82 13.55 -11.85 4.02
C LEU A 82 14.97 -11.28 4.13
N THR A 83 15.94 -11.84 3.40
CA THR A 83 17.32 -11.34 3.31
C THR A 83 17.58 -10.50 2.06
N ASP A 84 16.54 -10.16 1.30
CA ASP A 84 16.67 -9.30 0.13
C ASP A 84 17.09 -7.88 0.57
N GLU A 85 18.17 -7.36 -0.01
CA GLU A 85 18.73 -6.05 0.36
C GLU A 85 17.74 -4.90 0.16
N ASN A 86 16.79 -5.06 -0.77
CA ASN A 86 15.80 -4.06 -1.14
C ASN A 86 14.41 -4.40 -0.58
N ILE A 87 14.29 -5.29 0.41
CA ILE A 87 12.99 -5.70 0.94
C ILE A 87 12.15 -4.52 1.45
N LEU A 88 12.77 -3.52 2.07
CA LEU A 88 12.06 -2.33 2.56
C LEU A 88 11.51 -1.45 1.43
N GLU A 89 12.14 -1.51 0.26
CA GLU A 89 11.77 -0.78 -0.94
C GLU A 89 10.73 -1.54 -1.79
N THR A 90 10.20 -2.65 -1.29
CA THR A 90 9.31 -3.52 -2.07
C THR A 90 7.99 -2.84 -2.43
N LEU A 91 7.29 -2.26 -1.44
CA LEU A 91 5.93 -1.75 -1.62
C LEU A 91 5.83 -0.32 -1.13
N LYS A 92 5.29 0.55 -1.99
CA LYS A 92 5.05 1.94 -1.66
C LYS A 92 3.71 2.44 -2.15
N ILE A 93 3.18 3.42 -1.42
CA ILE A 93 2.00 4.20 -1.84
C ILE A 93 2.46 5.60 -2.24
N ASN A 94 2.15 5.98 -3.47
CA ASN A 94 2.29 7.34 -3.95
C ASN A 94 0.94 8.02 -3.97
N ILE A 95 0.92 9.29 -3.54
CA ILE A 95 -0.29 10.09 -3.46
C ILE A 95 -0.01 11.46 -4.03
N LYS A 96 -0.89 11.93 -4.91
CA LYS A 96 -0.97 13.31 -5.37
C LYS A 96 -2.35 13.85 -5.02
N LEU A 97 -2.37 15.08 -4.50
CA LEU A 97 -3.57 15.78 -4.09
C LEU A 97 -3.78 16.99 -4.99
N HIS A 98 -5.03 17.21 -5.39
CA HIS A 98 -5.43 18.32 -6.25
C HIS A 98 -6.64 19.06 -5.69
N GLY A 99 -6.71 20.37 -5.93
CA GLY A 99 -7.83 21.23 -5.52
C GLY A 99 -7.81 21.70 -4.06
N TYR A 100 -6.78 21.35 -3.28
CA TYR A 100 -6.65 21.82 -1.90
C TYR A 100 -6.02 23.20 -1.82
N ASN A 101 -6.78 24.17 -1.29
CA ASN A 101 -6.31 25.51 -0.95
C ASN A 101 -6.33 25.68 0.57
N MET A 102 -5.34 25.09 1.25
CA MET A 102 -5.22 25.06 2.71
C MET A 102 -3.96 25.79 3.15
N LEU A 103 -3.93 26.25 4.40
CA LEU A 103 -2.72 26.83 4.99
C LEU A 103 -1.55 25.83 4.93
N PRO A 104 -0.31 26.29 4.66
CA PRO A 104 0.86 25.43 4.69
C PRO A 104 0.98 24.67 6.02
N GLY A 105 1.31 23.38 5.96
CA GLY A 105 1.41 22.51 7.13
C GLY A 105 0.09 21.93 7.63
N SER A 106 -1.05 22.27 7.01
CA SER A 106 -2.33 21.64 7.33
C SER A 106 -2.31 20.14 7.01
N GLU A 107 -2.86 19.34 7.91
CA GLU A 107 -3.14 17.92 7.64
C GLU A 107 -4.41 17.80 6.81
N ILE A 108 -4.27 17.34 5.56
CA ILE A 108 -5.37 17.37 4.57
C ILE A 108 -6.06 16.01 4.45
N ILE A 109 -5.29 14.93 4.59
CA ILE A 109 -5.76 13.55 4.51
C ILE A 109 -5.07 12.69 5.57
N ALA A 110 -5.73 11.61 5.97
CA ALA A 110 -5.13 10.50 6.69
C ALA A 110 -5.11 9.26 5.78
N ILE A 111 -4.03 8.50 5.84
CA ILE A 111 -3.86 7.28 5.06
C ILE A 111 -3.69 6.13 6.02
N ILE A 112 -4.58 5.15 5.90
CA ILE A 112 -4.59 3.93 6.70
C ILE A 112 -4.30 2.80 5.75
N HIS A 113 -3.37 1.91 6.10
CA HIS A 113 -3.00 0.79 5.24
C HIS A 113 -2.87 -0.51 6.05
N HIS A 114 -3.20 -1.62 5.41
CA HIS A 114 -3.06 -2.96 5.97
C HIS A 114 -2.34 -3.84 4.96
N VAL A 115 -1.20 -4.41 5.35
CA VAL A 115 -0.46 -5.37 4.53
C VAL A 115 -0.75 -6.77 5.06
N HIS A 116 -1.40 -7.59 4.23
CA HIS A 116 -1.67 -9.00 4.50
C HIS A 116 -0.54 -9.84 3.93
N TYR A 117 0.16 -10.54 4.82
CA TYR A 117 1.30 -11.37 4.44
C TYR A 117 1.37 -12.66 5.25
N LYS A 118 2.12 -13.62 4.71
CA LYS A 118 2.48 -14.86 5.39
C LYS A 118 4.00 -15.06 5.35
N ALA A 119 4.63 -15.16 6.51
CA ALA A 119 6.02 -15.58 6.60
C ALA A 119 6.12 -17.11 6.42
N THR A 120 7.10 -17.58 5.67
CA THR A 120 7.23 -18.99 5.29
C THR A 120 8.67 -19.40 5.02
N ASN A 121 8.93 -20.71 5.08
CA ASN A 121 10.19 -21.33 4.68
C ASN A 121 10.08 -22.06 3.33
N SER A 122 8.92 -22.02 2.68
CA SER A 122 8.66 -22.57 1.34
C SER A 122 8.28 -21.49 0.33
N ILE A 123 8.61 -21.71 -0.94
CA ILE A 123 8.47 -20.69 -2.01
C ILE A 123 7.05 -20.68 -2.63
N CYS A 124 6.22 -21.69 -2.34
CA CYS A 124 4.83 -21.79 -2.85
C CYS A 124 3.77 -21.73 -1.73
N PRO A 125 3.73 -20.69 -0.89
CA PRO A 125 2.67 -20.54 0.08
C PRO A 125 1.37 -20.19 -0.65
N LYS A 126 0.44 -21.14 -0.79
CA LYS A 126 -0.93 -20.80 -1.19
C LYS A 126 -1.57 -19.98 -0.06
N SER A 127 -1.75 -18.68 -0.27
CA SER A 127 -2.58 -17.83 0.59
C SER A 127 -4.02 -17.92 0.09
N LEU A 128 -4.89 -18.59 0.84
CA LEU A 128 -6.34 -18.55 0.59
C LEU A 128 -6.85 -17.18 1.08
N VAL A 129 -6.84 -16.18 0.20
CA VAL A 129 -7.67 -14.99 0.41
C VAL A 129 -9.10 -15.41 0.11
N ASN A 130 -9.89 -15.69 1.15
CA ASN A 130 -11.31 -15.94 0.99
C ASN A 130 -11.97 -14.65 0.51
N LEU A 131 -12.14 -14.51 -0.82
CA LEU A 131 -13.02 -13.51 -1.40
C LEU A 131 -14.46 -13.86 -1.00
N THR A 132 -14.91 -13.35 0.15
CA THR A 132 -16.34 -13.21 0.36
C THR A 132 -16.84 -12.16 -0.62
N LYS A 133 -17.52 -12.60 -1.67
CA LYS A 133 -18.33 -11.72 -2.52
C LYS A 133 -19.31 -10.96 -1.62
N GLY A 134 -19.22 -9.64 -1.59
CA GLY A 134 -20.19 -8.73 -1.00
C GLY A 134 -20.47 -7.62 -2.00
#